data_AF-A0A351FXT4-F1
#
_entry.id   AF-A0A351FXT4-F1
#
_cell.length_a   1.000
_cell.length_b   1.000
_cell.length_c   1.000
_cell.angle_alpha   90.00
_cell.angle_beta   90.00
_cell.angle_gamma   90.00
#
_symmetry.space_group_name_H-M   'P 1'
#
loop_
_entity.id
_entity.type
_entity.pdbx_description
1 polymer ?
#
loop_
_entity_poly.entity_id
_entity_poly.type
_entity_poly.pdbx_seq_one_letter_code
_entity_poly.pdbx_strand_id
1 'polypeptide(L)'
;MRSIHATPSHRPATRRTFLAAAGLATTAAATTAVLPMPFIHASDKSGSKNPVIGEGEFQFECIHDWGMTNLPKGASYGNASHGVAIDANGLIYITHNQGNPGSIFVFDPDGTCIKTMGAFHAAGKTSRGHGIDIREADGEEFIYLAASDAKLG
;
A
#
# COMPACT_ATOMS: atom_id res chain seq x y z
N MET A 1 43.79 41.46 -17.17
CA MET A 1 43.23 41.91 -15.88
C MET A 1 42.24 40.86 -15.41
N ARG A 2 42.55 40.06 -14.38
CA ARG A 2 41.69 38.95 -13.90
C ARG A 2 40.71 39.48 -12.86
N SER A 3 39.41 39.31 -13.10
CA SER A 3 38.35 39.63 -12.12
C SER A 3 38.06 38.40 -11.27
N ILE A 4 38.14 38.55 -9.95
CA ILE A 4 37.81 37.52 -8.96
C ILE A 4 36.31 37.63 -8.62
N HIS A 5 35.52 36.63 -9.01
CA HIS A 5 34.15 36.46 -8.51
C HIS A 5 34.21 35.71 -7.17
N ALA A 6 33.84 36.37 -6.07
CA ALA A 6 33.62 35.71 -4.79
C ALA A 6 32.17 35.22 -4.72
N THR A 7 31.97 33.91 -4.60
CA THR A 7 30.66 33.29 -4.36
C THR A 7 30.26 33.49 -2.89
N PRO A 8 28.99 33.83 -2.56
CA PRO A 8 28.55 33.89 -1.17
C PRO A 8 28.51 32.48 -0.56
N SER A 9 29.11 32.31 0.61
CA SER A 9 28.99 31.08 1.40
C SER A 9 27.59 31.01 2.03
N HIS A 10 26.72 30.14 1.50
CA HIS A 10 25.42 29.87 2.11
C HIS A 10 25.61 28.85 3.24
N ARG A 11 25.56 29.31 4.49
CA ARG A 11 25.61 28.43 5.67
C ARG A 11 24.30 27.62 5.70
N PRO A 12 24.33 26.28 5.76
CA PRO A 12 23.10 25.50 5.86
C PRO A 12 22.48 25.71 7.25
N ALA A 13 21.20 26.08 7.29
CA ALA A 13 20.46 26.16 8.55
C ALA A 13 20.41 24.76 9.17
N THR A 14 20.89 24.63 10.41
CA THR A 14 20.91 23.34 11.11
C THR A 14 19.65 23.18 11.94
N ARG A 15 19.29 21.94 12.30
CA ARG A 15 18.12 21.61 13.14
C ARG A 15 18.07 22.40 14.46
N ARG A 16 19.23 22.86 14.95
CA ARG A 16 19.36 23.71 16.15
C ARG A 16 18.85 25.15 15.94
N THR A 17 18.95 25.69 14.73
CA THR A 17 18.45 27.02 14.39
C THR A 17 16.91 27.06 14.34
N PHE A 18 16.26 25.94 13.99
CA PHE A 18 14.80 25.83 13.94
C PHE A 18 14.15 25.80 15.33
N LEU A 19 14.78 25.12 16.30
CA LEU A 19 14.27 25.06 17.68
C LEU A 19 14.44 26.39 18.44
N ALA A 20 15.43 27.21 18.08
CA ALA A 20 15.62 28.53 18.68
C ALA A 20 14.54 29.54 18.26
N ALA A 21 13.91 29.37 17.09
CA ALA A 21 12.85 30.25 16.60
C ALA A 21 11.46 29.91 17.20
N ALA A 22 11.28 28.71 17.76
CA ALA A 22 10.01 28.27 18.36
C ALA A 22 9.92 28.54 19.88
N GLY A 23 10.97 29.06 20.50
CA GLY A 23 11.09 29.22 21.95
C GLY A 23 11.22 30.66 22.41
N LEU A 24 10.30 31.55 22.04
CA LEU A 24 10.21 32.89 22.67
C LEU A 24 8.78 33.46 22.63
N ALA A 25 7.93 32.91 23.48
CA ALA A 25 6.68 33.49 23.98
C ALA A 25 6.28 32.61 25.18
N THR A 26 6.26 33.00 26.45
CA THR A 26 6.14 34.32 27.09
C THR A 26 6.52 34.18 28.57
N THR A 27 7.30 35.12 29.11
CA THR A 27 7.16 35.53 30.52
C THR A 27 6.43 36.86 30.58
N ALA A 28 5.37 36.87 31.39
CA ALA A 28 4.72 37.99 32.08
C ALA A 28 3.77 38.96 31.35
N ALA A 29 2.67 39.19 32.08
CA ALA A 29 1.80 40.37 32.17
C ALA A 29 0.53 40.41 31.29
N ALA A 30 -0.60 40.38 32.00
CA ALA A 30 -1.97 40.50 31.54
C ALA A 30 -2.26 41.77 30.74
N THR A 31 -2.73 41.61 29.51
CA THR A 31 -3.74 42.47 28.88
C THR A 31 -4.56 41.58 27.94
N THR A 32 -5.88 41.61 28.06
CA THR A 32 -6.82 40.85 27.21
C THR A 32 -6.86 41.46 25.82
N ALA A 33 -5.86 41.20 25.00
CA ALA A 33 -5.94 41.37 23.56
C ALA A 33 -6.31 40.01 22.95
N VAL A 34 -7.55 39.85 22.51
CA VAL A 34 -7.96 38.71 21.66
C VAL A 34 -7.28 38.94 20.30
N LEU A 35 -6.07 38.43 20.14
CA LEU A 35 -5.43 38.33 18.84
C LEU A 35 -6.19 37.28 18.03
N PRO A 36 -6.57 37.54 16.77
CA PRO A 36 -7.09 36.51 15.90
C PRO A 36 -5.92 35.56 15.64
N MET A 37 -5.89 34.44 16.36
CA MET A 37 -4.96 33.36 16.07
C MET A 37 -5.27 32.92 14.63
N PRO A 38 -4.34 33.09 13.66
CA PRO A 38 -4.55 32.48 12.36
C PRO A 38 -4.70 31.00 12.64
N PHE A 39 -5.84 30.41 12.26
CA PHE A 39 -6.04 28.98 12.33
C PHE A 39 -4.93 28.34 11.50
N ILE A 40 -3.83 27.96 12.15
CA ILE A 40 -2.82 27.11 11.56
C ILE A 40 -3.53 25.77 11.39
N HIS A 41 -4.11 25.57 10.22
CA HIS A 41 -4.51 24.26 9.74
C HIS A 41 -3.23 23.46 9.51
N ALA A 42 -2.64 22.97 10.60
CA ALA A 42 -1.58 22.00 10.52
C ALA A 42 -2.20 20.78 9.82
N SER A 43 -1.74 20.50 8.60
CA SER A 43 -2.09 19.25 7.95
C SER A 43 -1.64 18.10 8.85
N ASP A 44 -2.50 17.10 9.02
CA ASP A 44 -2.15 15.87 9.72
C ASP A 44 -1.07 15.13 8.91
N LYS A 45 0.19 15.38 9.26
CA LYS A 45 1.38 14.73 8.67
C LYS A 45 1.93 13.63 9.57
N SER A 46 1.14 13.17 10.55
CA SER A 46 1.55 12.11 11.47
C SER A 46 1.84 10.79 10.77
N GLY A 47 1.26 10.58 9.59
CA GLY A 47 1.32 9.31 8.87
C GLY A 47 0.47 8.21 9.51
N SER A 48 -0.39 8.54 10.48
CA SER A 48 -1.20 7.55 11.21
C SER A 48 -2.48 7.14 10.49
N LYS A 49 -2.84 7.82 9.41
CA LYS A 49 -4.01 7.51 8.58
C LYS A 49 -3.55 6.83 7.30
N ASN A 50 -4.38 5.91 6.81
CA ASN A 50 -4.16 5.32 5.50
C ASN A 50 -4.19 6.42 4.41
N PRO A 51 -3.31 6.34 3.40
CA PRO A 51 -3.33 7.28 2.29
C PRO A 51 -4.67 7.21 1.55
N VAL A 52 -5.24 8.37 1.23
CA VAL A 52 -6.35 8.45 0.27
C VAL A 52 -5.76 8.77 -1.10
N ILE A 53 -6.10 7.93 -2.09
CA ILE A 53 -5.66 8.05 -3.48
C ILE A 53 -6.86 8.33 -4.39
N GLY A 54 -6.60 8.86 -5.59
CA GLY A 54 -7.65 9.25 -6.53
C GLY A 54 -8.10 10.70 -6.35
N GLU A 55 -9.10 11.12 -7.12
CA GLU A 55 -9.55 12.51 -7.22
C GLU A 55 -11.06 12.58 -7.46
N GLY A 56 -11.67 13.73 -7.12
CA GLY A 56 -13.11 13.96 -7.33
C GLY A 56 -13.98 12.95 -6.57
N GLU A 57 -14.93 12.32 -7.27
CA GLU A 57 -15.82 11.29 -6.73
C GLU A 57 -15.14 9.92 -6.59
N PHE A 58 -13.95 9.71 -7.16
CA PHE A 58 -13.24 8.43 -7.14
C PHE A 58 -12.02 8.49 -6.24
N GLN A 59 -12.29 8.50 -4.93
CA GLN A 59 -11.26 8.46 -3.90
C GLN A 59 -11.32 7.13 -3.15
N PHE A 60 -10.15 6.56 -2.89
CA PHE A 60 -9.99 5.25 -2.28
C PHE A 60 -8.98 5.30 -1.15
N GLU A 61 -9.24 4.56 -0.08
CA GLU A 61 -8.30 4.40 1.02
C GLU A 61 -7.32 3.25 0.71
N CYS A 62 -6.02 3.51 0.79
CA CYS A 62 -4.98 2.51 0.63
C CYS A 62 -4.70 1.83 1.97
N ILE A 63 -5.25 0.63 2.15
CA ILE A 63 -4.99 -0.21 3.32
C ILE A 63 -3.68 -0.96 3.09
N HIS A 64 -2.63 -0.57 3.80
CA HIS A 64 -1.35 -1.26 3.77
C HIS A 64 -1.41 -2.60 4.51
N ASP A 65 -0.56 -3.54 4.11
CA ASP A 65 -0.43 -4.88 4.72
C ASP A 65 -1.73 -5.70 4.75
N TRP A 66 -2.71 -5.33 3.92
CA TRP A 66 -3.91 -6.13 3.69
C TRP A 66 -3.54 -7.51 3.14
N GLY A 67 -4.17 -8.56 3.64
CA GLY A 67 -3.83 -9.94 3.31
C GLY A 67 -2.77 -10.57 4.21
N MET A 68 -2.11 -9.82 5.10
CA MET A 68 -1.07 -10.40 5.98
C MET A 68 -1.65 -11.20 7.16
N THR A 69 -2.94 -11.02 7.47
CA THR A 69 -3.63 -11.69 8.57
C THR A 69 -3.80 -13.18 8.27
N ASN A 70 -3.37 -14.02 9.22
CA ASN A 70 -3.50 -15.48 9.15
C ASN A 70 -2.83 -16.13 7.92
N LEU A 71 -1.81 -15.50 7.35
CA LEU A 71 -1.02 -16.10 6.29
C LEU A 71 -0.34 -17.39 6.83
N PRO A 72 -0.52 -18.56 6.18
CA PRO A 72 0.04 -19.82 6.69
C PRO A 72 1.56 -19.74 6.89
N LYS A 73 2.06 -20.41 7.93
CA LYS A 73 3.50 -20.41 8.23
C LYS A 73 4.30 -20.92 7.03
N GLY A 74 5.27 -20.12 6.57
CA GLY A 74 6.13 -20.44 5.44
C GLY A 74 5.49 -20.15 4.07
N ALA A 75 4.26 -19.63 4.04
CA ALA A 75 3.68 -19.12 2.82
C ALA A 75 4.34 -17.79 2.42
N SER A 76 4.39 -17.54 1.12
CA SER A 76 4.88 -16.29 0.55
C SER A 76 4.14 -16.01 -0.75
N TYR A 77 3.94 -14.72 -1.04
CA TYR A 77 3.38 -14.26 -2.30
C TYR A 77 4.40 -14.32 -3.45
N GLY A 78 5.69 -14.46 -3.12
CA GLY A 78 6.75 -14.42 -4.11
C GLY A 78 6.94 -13.03 -4.70
N ASN A 79 7.24 -12.94 -6.00
CA ASN A 79 7.72 -11.71 -6.62
C ASN A 79 6.60 -10.84 -7.24
N ALA A 80 5.52 -11.44 -7.75
CA ALA A 80 4.49 -10.68 -8.45
C ALA A 80 3.08 -11.24 -8.27
N SER A 81 2.16 -10.32 -7.99
CA SER A 81 0.70 -10.51 -8.02
C SER A 81 0.17 -10.09 -9.39
N HIS A 82 -0.81 -10.82 -9.96
CA HIS A 82 -1.20 -10.64 -11.36
C HIS A 82 -2.69 -10.44 -11.59
N GLY A 83 -3.56 -11.10 -10.84
CA GLY A 83 -5.00 -11.05 -11.06
C GLY A 83 -5.76 -11.12 -9.75
N VAL A 84 -6.98 -10.58 -9.79
CA VAL A 84 -7.95 -10.59 -8.70
C VAL A 84 -9.32 -10.99 -9.25
N ALA A 85 -10.02 -11.87 -8.53
CA ALA A 85 -11.42 -12.20 -8.80
C ALA A 85 -12.17 -12.29 -7.46
N ILE A 86 -13.48 -12.05 -7.48
CA ILE A 86 -14.33 -12.09 -6.28
C ILE A 86 -15.49 -13.03 -6.58
N ASP A 87 -15.75 -13.98 -5.69
CA ASP A 87 -16.88 -14.90 -5.82
C ASP A 87 -18.19 -14.31 -5.26
N ALA A 88 -19.30 -15.01 -5.48
CA ALA A 88 -20.63 -14.59 -5.02
C ALA A 88 -20.76 -14.46 -3.49
N ASN A 89 -19.86 -15.08 -2.72
CA ASN A 89 -19.80 -14.96 -1.26
C ASN A 89 -18.89 -13.82 -0.80
N GLY A 90 -18.27 -13.09 -1.73
CA GLY A 90 -17.36 -11.99 -1.45
C GLY A 90 -15.94 -12.44 -1.08
N LEU A 91 -15.58 -13.71 -1.32
CA LEU A 91 -14.19 -14.14 -1.14
C LEU A 91 -13.33 -13.60 -2.27
N ILE A 92 -12.13 -13.13 -1.93
CA ILE A 92 -11.21 -12.47 -2.84
C ILE A 92 -10.09 -13.45 -3.18
N TYR A 93 -9.94 -13.74 -4.47
CA TYR A 93 -8.94 -14.66 -5.00
C TYR A 93 -7.85 -13.85 -5.68
N ILE A 94 -6.61 -13.99 -5.23
CA ILE A 94 -5.45 -13.29 -5.80
C ILE A 94 -4.46 -14.32 -6.33
N THR A 95 -4.00 -14.10 -7.55
CA THR A 95 -2.95 -14.93 -8.17
C THR A 95 -1.57 -14.33 -7.99
N HIS A 96 -0.63 -15.20 -7.65
CA HIS A 96 0.79 -14.88 -7.57
C HIS A 96 1.62 -15.87 -8.39
N ASN A 97 2.55 -15.37 -9.20
CA ASN A 97 3.36 -16.20 -10.09
C ASN A 97 4.37 -17.11 -9.36
N GLN A 98 4.72 -16.73 -8.14
CA GLN A 98 5.73 -17.38 -7.32
C GLN A 98 5.20 -17.66 -5.91
N GLY A 99 3.88 -17.73 -5.79
CA GLY A 99 3.24 -18.08 -4.54
C GLY A 99 3.69 -19.46 -4.04
N ASN A 100 3.81 -19.57 -2.72
CA ASN A 100 4.06 -20.82 -2.00
C ASN A 100 3.05 -20.91 -0.85
N PRO A 101 2.33 -22.04 -0.65
CA PRO A 101 2.45 -23.32 -1.34
C PRO A 101 1.66 -23.42 -2.67
N GLY A 102 0.84 -22.42 -2.98
CA GLY A 102 0.01 -22.36 -4.17
C GLY A 102 0.14 -21.02 -4.89
N SER A 103 -0.40 -20.96 -6.10
CA SER A 103 -0.42 -19.73 -6.91
C SER A 103 -1.66 -18.88 -6.71
N ILE A 104 -2.69 -19.39 -6.02
CA ILE A 104 -3.91 -18.65 -5.70
C ILE A 104 -4.02 -18.58 -4.18
N PHE A 105 -4.23 -17.38 -3.66
CA PHE A 105 -4.55 -17.14 -2.25
C PHE A 105 -5.96 -16.59 -2.16
N VAL A 106 -6.74 -17.11 -1.21
CA VAL A 106 -8.15 -16.78 -1.03
C VAL A 106 -8.31 -16.09 0.31
N PHE A 107 -8.89 -14.90 0.28
CA PHE A 107 -9.09 -14.03 1.42
C PHE A 107 -10.57 -13.79 1.67
N ASP A 108 -10.92 -13.51 2.92
CA ASP A 108 -12.18 -12.82 3.22
C ASP A 108 -12.06 -11.32 2.88
N PRO A 109 -13.17 -10.56 2.91
CA PRO A 109 -13.13 -9.11 2.65
C PRO A 109 -12.18 -8.32 3.58
N ASP A 110 -11.96 -8.82 4.81
CA ASP A 110 -11.10 -8.18 5.81
C ASP A 110 -9.59 -8.48 5.60
N GLY A 111 -9.25 -9.34 4.64
CA GLY A 111 -7.87 -9.70 4.31
C GLY A 111 -7.29 -10.81 5.17
N THR A 112 -8.12 -11.64 5.80
CA THR A 112 -7.69 -12.89 6.42
C THR A 112 -7.49 -13.93 5.32
N CYS A 113 -6.29 -14.50 5.23
CA CYS A 113 -6.06 -15.64 4.34
C CYS A 113 -6.84 -16.87 4.84
N ILE A 114 -7.82 -17.32 4.07
CA ILE A 114 -8.65 -18.49 4.39
C ILE A 114 -8.00 -19.78 3.88
N LYS A 115 -7.45 -19.76 2.65
CA LYS A 115 -6.82 -20.94 2.02
C LYS A 115 -5.92 -20.56 0.84
N THR A 116 -5.16 -21.55 0.38
CA THR A 116 -4.36 -21.47 -0.85
C THR A 116 -4.76 -22.59 -1.82
N MET A 117 -4.65 -22.31 -3.12
CA MET A 117 -5.03 -23.21 -4.21
C MET A 117 -3.99 -23.13 -5.34
N GLY A 118 -4.14 -23.96 -6.38
CA GLY A 118 -3.29 -23.88 -7.58
C GLY A 118 -1.84 -24.33 -7.35
N ALA A 119 -1.61 -25.37 -6.53
CA ALA A 119 -0.28 -25.91 -6.23
C ALA A 119 0.49 -26.39 -7.48
N PHE A 120 -0.22 -26.80 -8.53
CA PHE A 120 0.37 -27.18 -9.82
C PHE A 120 0.91 -26.00 -10.63
N HIS A 121 0.53 -24.77 -10.29
CA HIS A 121 1.02 -23.55 -10.95
C HIS A 121 1.84 -22.69 -9.97
N ALA A 122 2.33 -23.29 -8.88
CA ALA A 122 3.26 -22.64 -7.96
C ALA A 122 4.68 -22.63 -8.55
N ALA A 123 5.54 -21.73 -8.07
CA ALA A 123 6.91 -21.57 -8.60
C ALA A 123 7.64 -22.91 -8.78
N GLY A 124 8.18 -23.13 -9.99
CA GLY A 124 9.03 -24.29 -10.29
C GLY A 124 8.26 -25.58 -10.64
N LYS A 125 6.93 -25.57 -10.57
CA LYS A 125 6.07 -26.71 -10.91
C LYS A 125 5.35 -26.38 -12.22
N THR A 126 5.94 -26.80 -13.35
CA THR A 126 5.36 -26.81 -14.72
C THR A 126 4.77 -25.51 -15.35
N SER A 127 4.34 -24.52 -14.58
CA SER A 127 3.79 -23.22 -15.00
C SER A 127 3.67 -22.26 -13.78
N ARG A 128 3.10 -21.07 -13.97
CA ARG A 128 2.91 -20.04 -12.92
C ARG A 128 1.52 -19.44 -12.99
N GLY A 129 0.89 -19.14 -11.86
CA GLY A 129 -0.38 -18.39 -11.86
C GLY A 129 -0.23 -16.98 -12.44
N HIS A 130 -1.20 -16.55 -13.25
CA HIS A 130 -1.21 -15.21 -13.87
C HIS A 130 -2.60 -14.58 -13.82
N GLY A 131 -3.42 -14.71 -14.86
CA GLY A 131 -4.79 -14.18 -14.88
C GLY A 131 -5.76 -15.10 -14.15
N ILE A 132 -6.75 -14.54 -13.45
CA ILE A 132 -7.84 -15.27 -12.81
C ILE A 132 -9.15 -14.55 -13.09
N ASP A 133 -10.21 -15.31 -13.31
CA ASP A 133 -11.57 -14.80 -13.45
C ASP A 133 -12.56 -15.79 -12.84
N ILE A 134 -13.67 -15.30 -12.30
CA ILE A 134 -14.77 -16.13 -11.80
C ILE A 134 -16.03 -15.73 -12.56
N ARG A 135 -16.73 -16.72 -13.09
CA ARG A 135 -17.98 -16.50 -13.83
C ARG A 135 -19.06 -17.44 -13.35
N GLU A 136 -20.23 -16.87 -13.10
CA GLU A 136 -21.45 -17.63 -12.87
C GLU A 136 -22.08 -18.03 -14.21
N ALA A 137 -22.53 -19.29 -14.30
CA ALA A 137 -23.34 -19.81 -15.39
C ALA A 137 -24.29 -20.86 -14.82
N ASP A 138 -25.59 -20.70 -15.10
CA ASP A 138 -26.65 -21.62 -14.70
C ASP A 138 -26.68 -21.91 -13.19
N GLY A 139 -26.35 -20.93 -12.36
CA GLY A 139 -26.31 -21.06 -10.90
C GLY A 139 -25.06 -21.72 -10.33
N GLU A 140 -24.02 -21.94 -11.15
CA GLU A 140 -22.73 -22.47 -10.73
C GLU A 140 -21.59 -21.49 -11.04
N GLU A 141 -20.63 -21.33 -10.11
CA GLU A 141 -19.45 -20.50 -10.31
C GLU A 141 -18.26 -21.30 -10.84
N PHE A 142 -17.68 -20.82 -11.93
CA PHE A 142 -16.50 -21.37 -12.56
C PHE A 142 -15.32 -20.43 -12.38
N ILE A 143 -14.21 -20.96 -11.87
CA ILE A 143 -12.94 -20.27 -11.78
C ILE A 143 -12.06 -20.60 -12.99
N TYR A 144 -11.65 -19.57 -13.72
CA TYR A 144 -10.72 -19.67 -14.84
C TYR A 144 -9.36 -19.15 -14.40
N LEU A 145 -8.31 -19.89 -14.73
CA LEU A 145 -6.94 -19.49 -14.43
C LEU A 145 -6.08 -19.60 -15.68
N ALA A 146 -5.47 -18.48 -16.06
CA ALA A 146 -4.44 -18.42 -17.08
C ALA A 146 -3.07 -18.61 -16.41
N ALA A 147 -2.36 -19.67 -16.80
CA ALA A 147 -1.00 -19.92 -16.34
C ALA A 147 0.03 -19.37 -17.34
N SER A 148 1.09 -18.73 -16.84
CA SER A 148 2.27 -18.36 -17.63
C SER A 148 3.35 -19.45 -17.53
N ASP A 149 4.33 -19.43 -18.44
CA ASP A 149 5.43 -20.40 -18.51
C ASP A 149 4.98 -21.87 -18.61
N ALA A 150 3.73 -22.11 -18.99
CA ALA A 150 3.20 -23.46 -19.20
C ALA A 150 3.91 -24.09 -20.39
N LYS A 151 4.51 -25.27 -20.17
CA LYS A 151 5.05 -26.08 -21.25
C LYS A 151 3.95 -26.99 -21.77
N LEU A 152 3.61 -26.85 -23.05
CA LEU A 152 2.91 -27.91 -23.78
C LEU A 152 3.89 -29.10 -23.83
N GLY A 153 3.45 -30.25 -23.32
CA GLY A 153 4.26 -31.48 -23.28
C GLY A 153 4.70 -31.95 -24.65
#